data_AF-A0A951C9W8-F1
#
_entry.id   AF-A0A951C9W8-F1
#
_cell.length_a   1.000
_cell.length_b   1.000
_cell.length_c   1.000
_cell.angle_alpha   90.00
_cell.angle_beta   90.00
_cell.angle_gamma   90.00
#
_symmetry.space_group_name_H-M   'P 1'
#
loop_
_entity.id
_entity.type
_entity.pdbx_description
1 polymer ?
#
loop_
_entity_poly.entity_id
_entity_poly.type
_entity_poly.pdbx_seq_one_letter_code
_entity_poly.pdbx_strand_id
1 'polypeptide(L)'
;MSWPIPELTGIDWTRAGFEIGACIFGYTLLILTNPVARFFGDGLRIVNRHPRIWIWLAVLSCSYVLFQLVLDWQLGDLRLSLYNLVNWPAPKPIDWRAAAAHSCLPALEMVSGVFNQLVVSYPASALAAFLFLLNWGGAHFNLISEARVRLGHWWILAYLGVVICAFAAVAKPLFALSIHWLNFFLDGIFLLRVGAVLDWFSFQFEYLFGLVVQIYLILLAFVWIRGIKSDPERVFALALRRTPHVAKWAGLMLLMIAIFVHLPLLVSYLWIGQFTDFTSAAVAYVDQTVRPVVAIVLIFFFSVQITLVLHNETLQKALQEHADLIRTKWYTILWYLIVAGFHALAVSWLGQAVLECYPAGSTPYLLWSLLLSLAKAVLGAWLLTTWVCLYRNCRRPRKEIRV
;
A
#
# COMPACT_ATOMS: atom_id res chain seq x y z
N MET A 1 23.77 32.59 -26.99
CA MET A 1 23.86 31.17 -26.58
C MET A 1 22.55 30.50 -26.94
N SER A 2 22.50 29.93 -28.14
CA SER A 2 21.41 29.07 -28.59
C SER A 2 21.56 27.72 -27.91
N TRP A 3 20.59 27.36 -27.08
CA TRP A 3 20.51 26.04 -26.47
C TRP A 3 20.43 24.99 -27.59
N PRO A 4 21.23 23.92 -27.58
CA PRO A 4 21.02 22.81 -28.50
C PRO A 4 19.69 22.17 -28.13
N ILE A 5 18.69 22.35 -28.99
CA ILE A 5 17.48 21.54 -28.96
C ILE A 5 17.95 20.12 -29.26
N PRO A 6 17.74 19.13 -28.36
CA PRO A 6 18.00 17.74 -28.71
C PRO A 6 17.16 17.44 -29.96
N GLU A 7 17.82 17.05 -31.04
CA GLU A 7 17.16 16.59 -32.25
C GLU A 7 16.19 15.44 -31.87
N LEU A 8 14.90 15.76 -31.78
CA LEU A 8 13.77 14.81 -31.72
C LEU A 8 13.58 14.13 -33.10
N THR A 9 14.66 13.80 -33.80
CA THR A 9 14.69 13.38 -35.21
C THR A 9 14.38 11.89 -35.43
N GLY A 10 13.79 11.22 -34.43
CA GLY A 10 13.42 9.80 -34.52
C GLY A 10 11.97 9.47 -34.11
N ILE A 11 11.17 10.44 -33.66
CA ILE A 11 9.78 10.19 -33.28
C ILE A 11 8.90 10.53 -34.48
N ASP A 12 8.31 9.51 -35.09
CA ASP A 12 7.22 9.69 -36.05
C ASP A 12 5.99 10.21 -35.30
N TRP A 13 5.87 11.53 -35.24
CA TRP A 13 4.80 12.25 -34.56
C TRP A 13 3.40 11.88 -35.09
N THR A 14 3.30 11.41 -36.33
CA THR A 14 2.03 10.97 -36.90
C THR A 14 1.59 9.64 -36.28
N ARG A 15 2.53 8.70 -36.15
CA ARG A 15 2.32 7.42 -35.46
C ARG A 15 2.10 7.61 -33.96
N ALA A 16 2.92 8.43 -33.30
CA ALA A 16 2.75 8.73 -31.88
C ALA A 16 1.41 9.41 -31.59
N GLY A 17 0.98 10.35 -32.44
CA GLY A 17 -0.32 11.00 -32.34
C GLY A 17 -1.48 10.01 -32.51
N PHE A 18 -1.37 9.07 -33.46
CA PHE A 18 -2.37 8.01 -33.65
C PHE A 18 -2.43 7.05 -32.46
N GLU A 19 -1.28 6.60 -31.94
CA GLU A 19 -1.21 5.70 -30.78
C GLU A 19 -1.81 6.36 -29.51
N ILE A 20 -1.46 7.63 -29.24
CA ILE A 20 -2.03 8.41 -28.13
C ILE A 20 -3.54 8.61 -28.34
N GLY A 21 -3.96 8.97 -29.55
CA GLY A 21 -5.38 9.15 -29.88
C GLY A 21 -6.18 7.87 -29.68
N ALA A 22 -5.66 6.73 -30.11
CA ALA A 22 -6.25 5.41 -29.91
C ALA A 22 -6.32 5.04 -28.42
N CYS A 23 -5.28 5.32 -27.64
CA CYS A 23 -5.28 5.10 -26.19
C CYS A 23 -6.34 5.96 -25.48
N ILE A 24 -6.41 7.26 -25.77
CA ILE A 24 -7.41 8.16 -25.17
C ILE A 24 -8.82 7.74 -25.57
N PHE A 25 -9.04 7.42 -26.85
CA PHE A 25 -10.33 6.95 -27.34
C PHE A 25 -10.73 5.64 -26.66
N GLY A 26 -9.82 4.65 -26.61
CA GLY A 26 -10.06 3.36 -25.96
C GLY A 26 -10.35 3.49 -24.48
N TYR A 27 -9.61 4.33 -23.77
CA TYR A 27 -9.86 4.64 -22.36
C TYR A 27 -11.21 5.34 -22.15
N THR A 28 -11.54 6.32 -23.00
CA THR A 28 -12.83 7.01 -22.94
C THR A 28 -13.97 6.05 -23.20
N LEU A 29 -13.85 5.16 -24.20
CA LEU A 29 -14.82 4.13 -24.50
C LEU A 29 -14.99 3.17 -23.32
N LEU A 30 -13.90 2.76 -22.66
CA LEU A 30 -13.95 1.94 -21.46
C LEU A 30 -14.66 2.63 -20.29
N ILE A 31 -14.44 3.93 -20.09
CA ILE A 31 -15.11 4.70 -19.03
C ILE A 31 -16.60 4.89 -19.34
N LEU A 32 -16.97 5.12 -20.60
CA LEU A 32 -18.36 5.35 -21.00
C LEU A 32 -19.19 4.06 -21.07
N THR A 33 -18.57 2.93 -21.43
CA THR A 33 -19.28 1.65 -21.63
C THR A 33 -19.30 0.76 -20.39
N ASN A 34 -18.55 1.08 -19.33
CA ASN A 34 -18.49 0.20 -18.19
C ASN A 34 -19.83 0.18 -17.41
N PRO A 35 -20.35 -1.01 -17.07
CA PRO A 35 -21.63 -1.17 -16.36
C PRO A 35 -21.54 -0.77 -14.88
N VAL A 36 -20.34 -0.44 -14.40
CA VAL A 36 -20.05 -0.10 -13.00
C VAL A 36 -19.84 1.40 -12.78
N ALA A 37 -20.08 2.24 -13.80
CA ALA A 37 -19.72 3.66 -13.81
C ALA A 37 -20.45 4.42 -12.69
N ARG A 38 -21.69 3.99 -12.41
CA ARG A 38 -22.46 4.50 -11.29
C ARG A 38 -21.74 4.33 -9.96
N PHE A 39 -21.12 3.18 -9.69
CA PHE A 39 -20.41 2.92 -8.43
C PHE A 39 -19.15 3.76 -8.32
N PHE A 40 -18.43 3.96 -9.43
CA PHE A 40 -17.29 4.89 -9.46
C PHE A 40 -17.74 6.32 -9.17
N GLY A 41 -18.86 6.77 -9.76
CA GLY A 41 -19.45 8.07 -9.44
C GLY A 41 -19.91 8.19 -7.98
N ASP A 42 -20.52 7.14 -7.43
CA ASP A 42 -20.94 7.09 -6.03
C ASP A 42 -19.73 7.13 -5.08
N GLY A 43 -18.68 6.37 -5.37
CA GLY A 43 -17.40 6.39 -4.64
C GLY A 43 -16.78 7.78 -4.64
N LEU A 44 -16.71 8.43 -5.80
CA LEU A 44 -16.15 9.79 -5.91
C LEU A 44 -16.96 10.81 -5.09
N ARG A 45 -18.31 10.71 -5.13
CA ARG A 45 -19.18 11.55 -4.30
C ARG A 45 -18.91 11.36 -2.80
N ILE A 46 -18.64 10.12 -2.35
CA ILE A 46 -18.30 9.84 -0.95
C ILE A 46 -16.95 10.44 -0.57
N VAL A 47 -15.93 10.26 -1.41
CA VAL A 47 -14.59 10.82 -1.17
C VAL A 47 -14.64 12.35 -1.11
N ASN A 48 -15.40 13.00 -2.00
CA ASN A 48 -15.57 14.46 -2.01
C ASN A 48 -16.34 14.96 -0.79
N ARG A 49 -17.42 14.25 -0.40
CA ARG A 49 -18.22 14.62 0.78
C ARG A 49 -17.46 14.41 2.08
N HIS A 50 -16.60 13.41 2.12
CA HIS A 50 -15.91 12.98 3.31
C HIS A 50 -14.40 12.79 3.06
N PRO A 51 -13.64 13.90 3.09
CA PRO A 51 -12.23 13.88 2.67
C PRO A 51 -11.32 13.08 3.60
N ARG A 52 -11.79 12.71 4.81
CA ARG A 52 -10.95 12.01 5.79
C ARG A 52 -10.37 10.69 5.28
N ILE A 53 -11.06 9.93 4.40
CA ILE A 53 -10.50 8.67 3.86
C ILE A 53 -9.22 8.95 3.10
N TRP A 54 -9.23 9.88 2.13
CA TRP A 54 -8.05 10.16 1.33
C TRP A 54 -7.00 10.95 2.12
N ILE A 55 -7.39 11.78 3.09
CA ILE A 55 -6.45 12.48 3.98
C ILE A 55 -5.64 11.47 4.82
N TRP A 56 -6.29 10.46 5.41
CA TRP A 56 -5.56 9.43 6.17
C TRP A 56 -4.55 8.71 5.29
N LEU A 57 -4.95 8.31 4.08
CA LEU A 57 -4.06 7.67 3.13
C LEU A 57 -2.92 8.60 2.70
N ALA A 58 -3.22 9.88 2.45
CA ALA A 58 -2.24 10.89 2.09
C ALA A 58 -1.22 11.12 3.20
N VAL A 59 -1.65 11.28 4.45
CA VAL A 59 -0.74 11.45 5.61
C VAL A 59 0.18 10.23 5.73
N LEU A 60 -0.36 9.03 5.63
CA LEU A 60 0.43 7.80 5.70
C LEU A 60 1.42 7.70 4.53
N SER A 61 1.00 7.95 3.29
CA SER A 61 1.89 7.92 2.12
C SER A 61 2.95 9.04 2.16
N CYS A 62 2.57 10.26 2.53
CA CYS A 62 3.49 11.39 2.65
C CYS A 62 4.53 11.17 3.75
N SER A 63 4.17 10.52 4.87
CA SER A 63 5.15 10.22 5.92
C SER A 63 6.31 9.35 5.40
N TYR A 64 6.03 8.38 4.52
CA TYR A 64 7.06 7.57 3.87
C TYR A 64 7.94 8.42 2.96
N VAL A 65 7.36 9.26 2.11
CA VAL A 65 8.12 10.17 1.22
C VAL A 65 9.00 11.10 2.04
N LEU A 66 8.46 11.73 3.08
CA LEU A 66 9.21 12.64 3.96
C LEU A 66 10.38 11.93 4.64
N PHE A 67 10.21 10.68 5.07
CA PHE A 67 11.33 9.95 5.64
C PHE A 67 12.39 9.59 4.60
N GLN A 68 11.99 9.15 3.40
CA GLN A 68 12.95 8.90 2.31
C GLN A 68 13.77 10.16 1.98
N LEU A 69 13.12 11.34 1.99
CA LEU A 69 13.82 12.61 1.83
C LEU A 69 14.88 12.87 2.91
N VAL A 70 14.59 12.50 4.16
CA VAL A 70 15.57 12.62 5.24
C VAL A 70 16.74 11.67 5.04
N LEU A 71 16.49 10.44 4.59
CA LEU A 71 17.55 9.48 4.26
C LEU A 71 18.43 9.98 3.10
N ASP A 72 17.82 10.41 1.99
CA ASP A 72 18.54 10.94 0.82
C ASP A 72 19.39 12.14 1.22
N TRP A 73 18.90 12.97 2.15
CA TRP A 73 19.67 14.09 2.68
C TRP A 73 20.86 13.65 3.52
N GLN A 74 20.69 12.66 4.39
CA GLN A 74 21.80 12.11 5.19
C GLN A 74 22.87 11.42 4.35
N LEU A 75 22.48 10.76 3.26
CA LEU A 75 23.39 10.09 2.34
C LEU A 75 24.11 11.07 1.40
N GLY A 76 23.70 12.34 1.38
CA GLY A 76 24.27 13.38 0.51
C GLY A 76 23.73 13.35 -0.93
N ASP A 77 22.76 12.49 -1.21
CA ASP A 77 22.05 12.40 -2.49
C ASP A 77 21.11 13.59 -2.69
N LEU A 78 20.57 14.13 -1.59
CA LEU A 78 19.75 15.34 -1.61
C LEU A 78 20.59 16.63 -1.51
N ARG A 79 20.59 17.43 -2.57
CA ARG A 79 21.23 18.76 -2.59
C ARG A 79 20.19 19.87 -2.56
N LEU A 80 19.63 20.16 -1.38
CA LEU A 80 18.76 21.31 -1.16
C LEU A 80 19.60 22.60 -1.15
N SER A 81 19.71 23.26 -2.29
CA SER A 81 20.25 24.62 -2.40
C SER A 81 19.16 25.56 -2.92
N LEU A 82 19.20 26.83 -2.50
CA LEU A 82 18.30 27.87 -3.04
C LEU A 82 18.42 27.96 -4.57
N TYR A 83 19.62 27.70 -5.10
CA TYR A 83 19.85 27.62 -6.55
C TYR A 83 19.05 26.47 -7.18
N ASN A 84 19.07 25.26 -6.61
CA ASN A 84 18.34 24.09 -7.13
C ASN A 84 16.81 24.19 -6.94
N LEU A 85 16.33 25.07 -6.06
CA LEU A 85 14.91 25.38 -5.91
C LEU A 85 14.38 26.20 -7.09
N VAL A 86 15.20 27.08 -7.64
CA VAL A 86 14.85 28.00 -8.74
C VAL A 86 15.29 27.44 -10.10
N ASN A 87 16.47 26.83 -10.17
CA ASN A 87 17.07 26.30 -11.39
C ASN A 87 16.95 24.79 -11.42
N TRP A 88 15.86 24.30 -12.03
CA TRP A 88 15.63 22.87 -12.15
C TRP A 88 16.49 22.26 -13.26
N PRO A 89 16.98 21.02 -13.07
CA PRO A 89 17.64 20.31 -14.16
C PRO A 89 16.67 20.12 -15.32
N ALA A 90 17.19 20.20 -16.55
CA ALA A 90 16.41 19.88 -17.73
C ALA A 90 15.91 18.42 -17.66
N PRO A 91 14.67 18.13 -18.08
CA PRO A 91 14.14 16.77 -18.05
C PRO A 91 14.92 15.89 -19.03
N LYS A 92 15.27 14.68 -18.58
CA LYS A 92 15.84 13.63 -19.42
C LYS A 92 14.78 13.08 -20.37
N PRO A 93 15.18 12.59 -21.57
CA PRO A 93 14.27 11.90 -22.48
C PRO A 93 13.68 10.65 -21.81
N ILE A 94 12.38 10.43 -22.01
CA ILE A 94 11.62 9.34 -21.40
C ILE A 94 11.62 8.14 -22.36
N ASP A 95 11.92 6.94 -21.84
CA ASP A 95 11.58 5.69 -22.51
C ASP A 95 10.18 5.25 -22.09
N TRP A 96 9.18 5.61 -22.89
CA TRP A 96 7.78 5.29 -22.61
C TRP A 96 7.49 3.79 -22.50
N ARG A 97 8.28 2.95 -23.18
CA ARG A 97 8.10 1.48 -23.17
C ARG A 97 8.66 0.89 -21.89
N ALA A 98 9.85 1.33 -21.47
CA ALA A 98 10.42 0.95 -20.19
C ALA A 98 9.52 1.38 -19.03
N ALA A 99 9.06 2.64 -19.03
CA ALA A 99 8.13 3.14 -18.02
C ALA A 99 6.84 2.31 -17.96
N ALA A 100 6.29 1.89 -19.11
CA ALA A 100 5.11 1.03 -19.16
C ALA A 100 5.39 -0.36 -18.56
N ALA A 101 6.51 -0.99 -18.92
CA ALA A 101 6.91 -2.30 -18.41
C ALA A 101 7.08 -2.29 -16.88
N HIS A 102 7.68 -1.23 -16.32
CA HIS A 102 7.89 -1.07 -14.89
C HIS A 102 6.63 -0.65 -14.10
N SER A 103 5.50 -0.38 -14.78
CA SER A 103 4.28 0.11 -14.14
C SER A 103 3.23 -0.95 -13.84
N CYS A 104 3.33 -2.13 -14.46
CA CYS A 104 2.38 -3.22 -14.28
C CYS A 104 2.34 -3.75 -12.83
N LEU A 105 3.51 -4.03 -12.25
CA LEU A 105 3.58 -4.55 -10.88
C LEU A 105 3.10 -3.50 -9.85
N PRO A 106 3.55 -2.24 -9.86
CA PRO A 106 3.01 -1.22 -8.97
C PRO A 106 1.49 -1.03 -9.09
N ALA A 107 0.94 -1.11 -10.30
CA ALA A 107 -0.50 -1.04 -10.52
C ALA A 107 -1.24 -2.23 -9.90
N LEU A 108 -0.72 -3.44 -10.10
CA LEU A 108 -1.25 -4.67 -9.51
C LEU A 108 -1.20 -4.63 -7.97
N GLU A 109 -0.10 -4.15 -7.39
CA GLU A 109 0.05 -3.96 -5.95
C GLU A 109 -0.93 -2.92 -5.40
N MET A 110 -1.13 -1.82 -6.13
CA MET A 110 -2.10 -0.80 -5.75
C MET A 110 -3.54 -1.34 -5.74
N VAL A 111 -3.94 -2.08 -6.77
CA VAL A 111 -5.28 -2.69 -6.85
C VAL A 111 -5.44 -3.75 -5.75
N SER A 112 -4.45 -4.61 -5.54
CA SER A 112 -4.51 -5.63 -4.49
C SER A 112 -4.55 -5.00 -3.08
N GLY A 113 -3.85 -3.88 -2.89
CA GLY A 113 -3.89 -3.06 -1.68
C GLY A 113 -5.30 -2.59 -1.31
N VAL A 114 -6.17 -2.29 -2.28
CA VAL A 114 -7.58 -1.92 -2.03
C VAL A 114 -8.32 -2.99 -1.22
N PHE A 115 -7.99 -4.26 -1.42
CA PHE A 115 -8.69 -5.37 -0.78
C PHE A 115 -8.07 -5.83 0.53
N ASN A 116 -6.76 -5.62 0.69
CA ASN A 116 -6.02 -6.12 1.84
C ASN A 116 -5.45 -5.03 2.72
N GLN A 117 -4.59 -4.19 2.16
CA GLN A 117 -3.87 -3.15 2.88
C GLN A 117 -3.45 -2.05 1.91
N LEU A 118 -4.22 -0.95 1.89
CA LEU A 118 -4.06 0.09 0.87
C LEU A 118 -2.82 0.96 1.13
N VAL A 119 -2.43 1.12 2.40
CA VAL A 119 -1.21 1.84 2.78
C VAL A 119 -0.44 1.06 3.85
N VAL A 120 0.85 0.90 3.60
CA VAL A 120 1.86 0.52 4.59
C VAL A 120 2.88 1.65 4.62
N SER A 121 3.10 2.24 5.79
CA SER A 121 4.07 3.30 5.94
C SER A 121 4.86 3.08 7.23
N TYR A 122 6.15 2.72 7.09
CA TYR A 122 7.00 2.39 8.24
C TYR A 122 7.21 3.57 9.22
N PRO A 123 7.24 4.86 8.83
CA PRO A 123 7.35 5.94 9.82
C PRO A 123 6.08 6.08 10.67
N ALA A 124 4.91 5.93 10.03
CA ALA A 124 3.64 6.04 10.73
C ALA A 124 3.39 4.81 11.64
N SER A 125 3.81 3.62 11.20
CA SER A 125 3.74 2.42 12.03
C SER A 125 4.69 2.52 13.23
N ALA A 126 5.86 3.16 13.09
CA ALA A 126 6.77 3.41 14.21
C ALA A 126 6.15 4.32 15.27
N LEU A 127 5.45 5.39 14.86
CA LEU A 127 4.69 6.22 15.80
C LEU A 127 3.57 5.42 16.47
N ALA A 128 2.82 4.61 15.71
CA ALA A 128 1.78 3.75 16.27
C ALA A 128 2.35 2.70 17.24
N ALA A 129 3.52 2.13 16.93
CA ALA A 129 4.23 1.19 17.78
C ALA A 129 4.69 1.85 19.09
N PHE A 130 5.23 3.07 18.99
CA PHE A 130 5.61 3.85 20.16
C PHE A 130 4.41 4.14 21.06
N LEU A 131 3.28 4.60 20.49
CA LEU A 131 2.04 4.82 21.23
C LEU A 131 1.49 3.53 21.85
N PHE A 132 1.59 2.41 21.13
CA PHE A 132 1.20 1.09 21.63
C PHE A 132 2.05 0.67 22.84
N LEU A 133 3.38 0.83 22.76
CA LEU A 133 4.32 0.52 23.84
C LEU A 133 4.12 1.42 25.08
N LEU A 134 3.73 2.69 24.87
CA LEU A 134 3.33 3.60 25.95
C LEU A 134 1.94 3.29 26.54
N ASN A 135 1.23 2.28 26.02
CA ASN A 135 -0.15 1.96 26.39
C ASN A 135 -1.12 3.16 26.21
N TRP A 136 -0.92 3.95 25.15
CA TRP A 136 -1.82 5.04 24.82
C TRP A 136 -3.24 4.53 24.61
N GLY A 137 -4.22 5.15 25.27
CA GLY A 137 -5.63 4.76 25.19
C GLY A 137 -5.94 3.35 25.72
N GLY A 138 -5.06 2.77 26.55
CA GLY A 138 -5.24 1.42 27.10
C GLY A 138 -5.04 0.29 26.08
N ALA A 139 -4.48 0.59 24.90
CA ALA A 139 -4.33 -0.38 23.81
C ALA A 139 -3.56 -1.64 24.22
N HIS A 140 -2.53 -1.48 25.06
CA HIS A 140 -1.68 -2.55 25.54
C HIS A 140 -2.44 -3.49 26.48
N PHE A 141 -3.13 -2.95 27.48
CA PHE A 141 -3.94 -3.75 28.41
C PHE A 141 -5.16 -4.40 27.74
N ASN A 142 -5.79 -3.70 26.80
CA ASN A 142 -6.90 -4.25 26.01
C ASN A 142 -6.45 -5.44 25.16
N LEU A 143 -5.25 -5.36 24.56
CA LEU A 143 -4.68 -6.49 23.83
C LEU A 143 -4.44 -7.68 24.75
N ILE A 144 -3.87 -7.45 25.95
CA ILE A 144 -3.63 -8.51 26.94
C ILE A 144 -4.95 -9.17 27.37
N SER A 145 -5.98 -8.37 27.68
CA SER A 145 -7.27 -8.91 28.12
C SER A 145 -7.92 -9.77 27.03
N GLU A 146 -7.92 -9.28 25.79
CA GLU A 146 -8.48 -10.02 24.65
C GLU A 146 -7.65 -11.27 24.30
N ALA A 147 -6.32 -11.16 24.34
CA ALA A 147 -5.41 -12.28 24.06
C ALA A 147 -5.57 -13.40 25.11
N ARG A 148 -5.68 -13.06 26.39
CA ARG A 148 -5.90 -14.04 27.47
C ARG A 148 -7.19 -14.84 27.26
N VAL A 149 -8.28 -14.16 26.88
CA VAL A 149 -9.58 -14.81 26.67
C VAL A 149 -9.55 -15.68 25.40
N ARG A 150 -8.93 -15.22 24.32
CA ARG A 150 -9.04 -15.87 23.00
C ARG A 150 -7.96 -16.90 22.71
N LEU A 151 -6.75 -16.72 23.21
CA LEU A 151 -5.58 -17.56 22.88
C LEU A 151 -5.25 -18.59 23.97
N GLY A 152 -5.95 -18.56 25.12
CA GLY A 152 -5.62 -19.42 26.25
C GLY A 152 -4.13 -19.29 26.58
N HIS A 153 -3.44 -20.40 26.84
CA HIS A 153 -2.02 -20.38 27.22
C HIS A 153 -1.07 -19.71 26.19
N TRP A 154 -1.45 -19.66 24.91
CA TRP A 154 -0.64 -19.05 23.84
C TRP A 154 -0.62 -17.51 23.87
N TRP A 155 -1.41 -16.88 24.76
CA TRP A 155 -1.49 -15.43 24.88
C TRP A 155 -0.13 -14.79 25.15
N ILE A 156 0.74 -15.44 25.96
CA ILE A 156 2.05 -14.93 26.33
C ILE A 156 2.96 -14.81 25.10
N LEU A 157 3.05 -15.88 24.31
CA LEU A 157 3.90 -15.92 23.12
C LEU A 157 3.41 -14.95 22.05
N ALA A 158 2.11 -14.91 21.81
CA ALA A 158 1.53 -13.97 20.84
C ALA A 158 1.76 -12.51 21.27
N TYR A 159 1.54 -12.20 22.54
CA TYR A 159 1.77 -10.87 23.09
C TYR A 159 3.26 -10.47 23.03
N LEU A 160 4.16 -11.34 23.48
CA LEU A 160 5.60 -11.08 23.42
C LEU A 160 6.07 -10.87 21.97
N GLY A 161 5.55 -11.67 21.04
CA GLY A 161 5.80 -11.50 19.61
C GLY A 161 5.37 -10.12 19.10
N VAL A 162 4.15 -9.69 19.42
CA VAL A 162 3.66 -8.34 19.04
C VAL A 162 4.53 -7.24 19.65
N VAL A 163 4.93 -7.36 20.92
CA VAL A 163 5.80 -6.38 21.59
C VAL A 163 7.17 -6.30 20.93
N ILE A 164 7.79 -7.44 20.61
CA ILE A 164 9.07 -7.48 19.89
C ILE A 164 8.94 -6.81 18.51
N CYS A 165 7.87 -7.11 17.79
CA CYS A 165 7.59 -6.49 16.49
C CYS A 165 7.35 -4.98 16.61
N ALA A 166 6.69 -4.52 17.69
CA ALA A 166 6.50 -3.10 17.97
C ALA A 166 7.84 -2.40 18.28
N PHE A 167 8.70 -3.00 19.09
CA PHE A 167 10.05 -2.49 19.32
C PHE A 167 10.86 -2.42 18.02
N ALA A 168 10.80 -3.46 17.19
CA ALA A 168 11.45 -3.47 15.88
C ALA A 168 10.90 -2.37 14.96
N ALA A 169 9.59 -2.10 14.98
CA ALA A 169 8.97 -1.03 14.22
C ALA A 169 9.41 0.37 14.66
N VAL A 170 9.64 0.60 15.96
CA VAL A 170 10.26 1.83 16.46
C VAL A 170 11.74 1.89 16.09
N ALA A 171 12.46 0.77 16.22
CA ALA A 171 13.89 0.70 15.98
C ALA A 171 14.26 0.86 14.51
N LYS A 172 13.45 0.37 13.57
CA LYS A 172 13.72 0.41 12.12
C LYS A 172 14.02 1.82 11.58
N PRO A 173 13.16 2.85 11.77
CA PRO A 173 13.48 4.20 11.31
C PRO A 173 14.69 4.80 12.02
N LEU A 174 14.86 4.55 13.33
CA LEU A 174 16.02 5.02 14.08
C LEU A 174 17.32 4.39 13.55
N PHE A 175 17.29 3.09 13.26
CA PHE A 175 18.40 2.35 12.68
C PHE A 175 18.74 2.86 11.28
N ALA A 176 17.74 3.08 10.43
CA ALA A 176 17.93 3.62 9.09
C ALA A 176 18.56 5.02 9.13
N LEU A 177 18.11 5.91 10.02
CA LEU A 177 18.69 7.25 10.20
C LEU A 177 20.09 7.24 10.84
N SER A 178 20.42 6.18 11.56
CA SER A 178 21.70 6.04 12.26
C SER A 178 22.72 5.25 11.45
N ILE A 179 22.35 4.63 10.32
CA ILE A 179 23.19 3.69 9.60
C ILE A 179 24.51 4.32 9.13
N HIS A 180 24.47 5.58 8.70
CA HIS A 180 25.64 6.34 8.29
C HIS A 180 26.66 6.45 9.44
N TRP A 181 26.17 6.78 10.65
CA TRP A 181 27.01 6.89 11.84
C TRP A 181 27.50 5.54 12.35
N LEU A 182 26.62 4.53 12.35
CA LEU A 182 26.96 3.18 12.80
C LEU A 182 28.04 2.53 11.93
N ASN A 183 28.09 2.84 10.64
CA ASN A 183 29.08 2.31 9.71
C ASN A 183 30.52 2.79 10.00
N PHE A 184 30.70 3.83 10.81
CA PHE A 184 32.03 4.22 11.30
C PHE A 184 32.55 3.31 12.42
N PHE A 185 31.66 2.61 13.13
CA PHE A 185 32.00 1.82 14.32
C PHE A 185 31.79 0.32 14.14
N LEU A 186 30.91 -0.07 13.21
CA LEU A 186 30.49 -1.45 12.99
C LEU A 186 30.70 -1.84 11.53
N ASP A 187 30.94 -3.13 11.31
CA ASP A 187 31.08 -3.69 9.97
C ASP A 187 29.77 -3.56 9.17
N GLY A 188 29.88 -3.15 7.91
CA GLY A 188 28.72 -2.94 7.03
C GLY A 188 27.91 -4.22 6.81
N ILE A 189 28.56 -5.39 6.77
CA ILE A 189 27.87 -6.68 6.64
C ILE A 189 27.06 -6.98 7.90
N PHE A 190 27.62 -6.70 9.08
CA PHE A 190 26.89 -6.82 10.34
C PHE A 190 25.66 -5.91 10.35
N LEU A 191 25.80 -4.65 9.93
CA LEU A 191 24.68 -3.71 9.85
C LEU A 191 23.58 -4.17 8.87
N LEU A 192 23.95 -4.74 7.72
CA LEU A 192 22.98 -5.32 6.79
C LEU A 192 22.20 -6.49 7.41
N ARG A 193 22.87 -7.39 8.14
CA ARG A 193 22.21 -8.52 8.83
C ARG A 193 21.24 -8.03 9.90
N VAL A 194 21.66 -7.08 10.73
CA VAL A 194 20.79 -6.48 11.76
C VAL A 194 19.61 -5.76 11.11
N GLY A 195 19.87 -4.99 10.04
CA GLY A 195 18.83 -4.31 9.27
C GLY A 195 17.78 -5.27 8.71
N ALA A 196 18.21 -6.42 8.15
CA ALA A 196 17.29 -7.43 7.63
C ALA A 196 16.43 -8.08 8.72
N VAL A 197 17.01 -8.37 9.90
CA VAL A 197 16.27 -8.90 11.06
C VAL A 197 15.25 -7.86 11.56
N LEU A 198 15.67 -6.61 11.70
CA LEU A 198 14.80 -5.51 12.10
C LEU A 198 13.65 -5.30 11.10
N ASP A 199 13.94 -5.36 9.80
CA ASP A 199 12.94 -5.22 8.76
C ASP A 199 11.87 -6.32 8.84
N TRP A 200 12.28 -7.59 9.01
CA TRP A 200 11.32 -8.68 9.18
C TRP A 200 10.40 -8.43 10.37
N PHE A 201 10.95 -8.20 11.57
CA PHE A 201 10.12 -8.03 12.77
C PHE A 201 9.23 -6.78 12.68
N SER A 202 9.77 -5.67 12.17
CA SER A 202 9.01 -4.44 11.95
C SER A 202 7.84 -4.66 11.00
N PHE A 203 8.06 -5.40 9.90
CA PHE A 203 7.03 -5.67 8.90
C PHE A 203 5.78 -6.33 9.50
N GLN A 204 5.95 -7.22 10.48
CA GLN A 204 4.81 -7.88 11.13
C GLN A 204 3.90 -6.85 11.83
N PHE A 205 4.49 -5.87 12.52
CA PHE A 205 3.74 -4.81 13.18
C PHE A 205 3.16 -3.83 12.16
N GLU A 206 3.93 -3.45 11.12
CA GLU A 206 3.48 -2.62 10.00
C GLU A 206 2.23 -3.19 9.32
N TYR A 207 2.20 -4.50 9.09
CA TYR A 207 1.06 -5.21 8.52
C TYR A 207 -0.17 -5.13 9.44
N LEU A 208 -0.01 -5.42 10.73
CA LEU A 208 -1.10 -5.33 11.71
C LEU A 208 -1.66 -3.91 11.84
N PHE A 209 -0.79 -2.90 11.82
CA PHE A 209 -1.19 -1.50 11.85
C PHE A 209 -2.02 -1.13 10.62
N GLY A 210 -1.52 -1.44 9.42
CA GLY A 210 -2.26 -1.12 8.20
C GLY A 210 -3.54 -1.94 8.05
N LEU A 211 -3.62 -3.14 8.61
CA LEU A 211 -4.88 -3.90 8.71
C LEU A 211 -5.92 -3.11 9.52
N VAL A 212 -5.55 -2.60 10.70
CA VAL A 212 -6.48 -1.80 11.54
C VAL A 212 -6.94 -0.55 10.80
N VAL A 213 -6.03 0.15 10.12
CA VAL A 213 -6.36 1.29 9.26
C VAL A 213 -7.31 0.88 8.15
N GLN A 214 -7.06 -0.23 7.46
CA GLN A 214 -7.91 -0.72 6.37
C GLN A 214 -9.33 -1.04 6.87
N ILE A 215 -9.46 -1.73 8.00
CA ILE A 215 -10.75 -2.02 8.63
C ILE A 215 -11.48 -0.72 8.95
N TYR A 216 -10.78 0.25 9.52
CA TYR A 216 -11.32 1.58 9.82
C TYR A 216 -11.82 2.29 8.55
N LEU A 217 -11.05 2.31 7.47
CA LEU A 217 -11.45 2.97 6.22
C LEU A 217 -12.65 2.29 5.55
N ILE A 218 -12.71 0.94 5.58
CA ILE A 218 -13.89 0.18 5.09
C ILE A 218 -15.14 0.53 5.90
N LEU A 219 -15.05 0.52 7.23
CA LEU A 219 -16.17 0.86 8.11
C LEU A 219 -16.60 2.31 7.94
N LEU A 220 -15.65 3.23 7.78
CA LEU A 220 -15.90 4.64 7.57
C LEU A 220 -16.66 4.88 6.26
N ALA A 221 -16.19 4.28 5.16
CA ALA A 221 -16.90 4.29 3.89
C ALA A 221 -18.32 3.72 4.03
N PHE A 222 -18.46 2.59 4.73
CA PHE A 222 -19.74 1.91 4.94
C PHE A 222 -20.76 2.75 5.73
N VAL A 223 -20.33 3.36 6.83
CA VAL A 223 -21.15 4.25 7.68
C VAL A 223 -21.68 5.43 6.86
N TRP A 224 -20.84 6.03 6.03
CA TRP A 224 -21.22 7.18 5.20
C TRP A 224 -22.11 6.81 4.02
N ILE A 225 -21.89 5.64 3.40
CA ILE A 225 -22.79 5.07 2.39
C ILE A 225 -24.22 4.89 2.94
N ARG A 226 -24.35 4.66 4.25
CA ARG A 226 -25.64 4.59 4.94
C ARG A 226 -26.18 5.93 5.45
N GLY A 227 -25.42 7.02 5.30
CA GLY A 227 -25.79 8.33 5.81
C GLY A 227 -25.80 8.44 7.33
N ILE A 228 -25.15 7.51 8.04
CA ILE A 228 -25.08 7.52 9.50
C ILE A 228 -24.02 8.55 9.92
N LYS A 229 -24.42 9.53 10.73
CA LYS A 229 -23.48 10.49 11.33
C LYS A 229 -22.85 9.83 12.56
N SER A 230 -21.63 9.33 12.40
CA SER A 230 -20.85 8.76 13.51
C SER A 230 -19.54 9.53 13.70
N ASP A 231 -19.15 9.74 14.95
CA ASP A 231 -17.85 10.29 15.29
C ASP A 231 -16.73 9.32 14.84
N PRO A 232 -15.63 9.81 14.24
CA PRO A 232 -14.53 8.97 13.77
C PRO A 232 -13.96 8.07 14.85
N GLU A 233 -13.88 8.57 16.08
CA GLU A 233 -13.38 7.84 17.24
C GLU A 233 -14.23 6.60 17.53
N ARG A 234 -15.56 6.70 17.37
CA ARG A 234 -16.48 5.56 17.55
C ARG A 234 -16.29 4.53 16.44
N VAL A 235 -16.09 4.99 15.20
CA VAL A 235 -15.81 4.10 14.05
C VAL A 235 -14.47 3.42 14.22
N PHE A 236 -13.46 4.11 14.74
CA PHE A 236 -12.14 3.55 15.03
C PHE A 236 -12.20 2.52 16.17
N ALA A 237 -12.90 2.83 17.27
CA ALA A 237 -13.13 1.87 18.35
C ALA A 237 -13.88 0.62 17.86
N LEU A 238 -14.85 0.78 16.95
CA LEU A 238 -15.50 -0.34 16.28
C LEU A 238 -14.52 -1.14 15.41
N ALA A 239 -13.65 -0.48 14.66
CA ALA A 239 -12.62 -1.14 13.85
C ALA A 239 -11.68 -2.01 14.69
N LEU A 240 -11.21 -1.49 15.85
CA LEU A 240 -10.41 -2.24 16.80
C LEU A 240 -11.14 -3.51 17.29
N ARG A 241 -12.41 -3.38 17.67
CA ARG A 241 -13.25 -4.53 18.09
C ARG A 241 -13.47 -5.56 16.98
N ARG A 242 -13.39 -5.15 15.71
CA ARG A 242 -13.57 -6.03 14.53
C ARG A 242 -12.29 -6.72 14.11
N THR A 243 -11.12 -6.19 14.47
CA THR A 243 -9.81 -6.74 14.10
C THR A 243 -9.67 -8.24 14.36
N PRO A 244 -10.12 -8.79 15.51
CA PRO A 244 -10.02 -10.23 15.76
C PRO A 244 -10.81 -11.13 14.79
N HIS A 245 -11.88 -10.64 14.17
CA HIS A 245 -12.64 -11.39 13.16
C HIS A 245 -11.87 -11.51 11.84
N VAL A 246 -11.10 -10.48 11.51
CA VAL A 246 -10.24 -10.45 10.32
C VAL A 246 -8.89 -11.12 10.59
N ALA A 247 -8.48 -11.24 11.86
CA ALA A 247 -7.17 -11.73 12.27
C ALA A 247 -6.78 -13.10 11.71
N LYS A 248 -7.73 -14.02 11.50
CA LYS A 248 -7.42 -15.34 10.88
C LYS A 248 -6.99 -15.18 9.41
N TRP A 249 -7.71 -14.36 8.65
CA TRP A 249 -7.36 -14.06 7.25
C TRP A 249 -6.05 -13.28 7.18
N ALA A 250 -5.94 -12.22 7.97
CA ALA A 250 -4.74 -11.41 8.05
C ALA A 250 -3.52 -12.22 8.48
N GLY A 251 -3.66 -13.13 9.45
CA GLY A 251 -2.59 -14.02 9.88
C GLY A 251 -2.15 -14.99 8.79
N LEU A 252 -3.07 -15.52 7.98
CA LEU A 252 -2.76 -16.35 6.81
C LEU A 252 -1.96 -15.56 5.77
N MET A 253 -2.42 -14.35 5.42
CA MET A 253 -1.74 -13.48 4.47
C MET A 253 -0.38 -13.04 4.98
N LEU A 254 -0.29 -12.66 6.26
CA LEU A 254 0.95 -12.29 6.91
C LEU A 254 1.96 -13.44 6.92
N LEU A 255 1.51 -14.65 7.24
CA LEU A 255 2.36 -15.85 7.21
C LEU A 255 2.86 -16.14 5.78
N MET A 256 1.97 -16.05 4.78
CA MET A 256 2.33 -16.23 3.38
C MET A 256 3.38 -15.20 2.95
N ILE A 257 3.19 -13.92 3.25
CA ILE A 257 4.15 -12.87 2.91
C ILE A 257 5.46 -13.05 3.68
N ALA A 258 5.40 -13.39 4.98
CA ALA A 258 6.59 -13.65 5.78
C ALA A 258 7.42 -14.82 5.21
N ILE A 259 6.78 -15.90 4.79
CA ILE A 259 7.47 -17.10 4.26
C ILE A 259 7.98 -16.90 2.85
N PHE A 260 7.20 -16.30 1.95
CA PHE A 260 7.57 -16.23 0.54
C PHE A 260 8.35 -14.96 0.18
N VAL A 261 8.20 -13.87 0.93
CA VAL A 261 8.88 -12.58 0.68
C VAL A 261 10.02 -12.38 1.67
N HIS A 262 9.71 -12.28 2.97
CA HIS A 262 10.70 -11.81 3.95
C HIS A 262 11.71 -12.89 4.36
N LEU A 263 11.31 -14.16 4.41
CA LEU A 263 12.21 -15.25 4.78
C LEU A 263 13.33 -15.45 3.75
N PRO A 264 13.08 -15.54 2.42
CA PRO A 264 14.15 -15.63 1.43
C PRO A 264 15.11 -14.44 1.48
N LEU A 265 14.59 -13.22 1.66
CA LEU A 265 15.41 -12.02 1.81
C LEU A 265 16.23 -12.05 3.09
N LEU A 266 15.66 -12.42 4.23
CA LEU A 266 16.43 -12.52 5.47
C LEU A 266 17.54 -13.56 5.33
N VAL A 267 17.21 -14.75 4.82
CA VAL A 267 18.19 -15.82 4.63
C VAL A 267 19.31 -15.34 3.72
N SER A 268 19.01 -14.61 2.64
CA SER A 268 20.05 -14.09 1.76
C SER A 268 20.96 -13.06 2.42
N TYR A 269 20.41 -12.12 3.18
CA TYR A 269 21.21 -11.13 3.92
C TYR A 269 22.03 -11.76 5.05
N LEU A 270 21.52 -12.79 5.73
CA LEU A 270 22.27 -13.53 6.74
C LEU A 270 23.43 -14.32 6.10
N TRP A 271 23.27 -14.82 4.88
CA TRP A 271 24.24 -15.63 4.16
C TRP A 271 25.22 -14.84 3.26
N ILE A 272 25.10 -13.50 3.21
CA ILE A 272 25.80 -12.63 2.26
C ILE A 272 27.34 -12.73 2.32
N GLY A 273 27.89 -13.20 3.44
CA GLY A 273 29.33 -13.39 3.63
C GLY A 273 29.95 -14.55 2.86
N GLN A 274 29.15 -15.34 2.11
CA GLN A 274 29.64 -16.51 1.38
C GLN A 274 29.34 -16.47 -0.13
N PHE A 275 28.23 -15.85 -0.58
CA PHE A 275 27.83 -15.84 -2.00
C PHE A 275 26.96 -14.60 -2.35
N THR A 276 27.50 -13.65 -3.12
CA THR A 276 26.76 -12.46 -3.60
C THR A 276 25.64 -12.81 -4.57
N ASP A 277 25.82 -13.87 -5.35
CA ASP A 277 24.86 -14.32 -6.38
C ASP A 277 23.54 -14.84 -5.78
N PHE A 278 23.58 -15.36 -4.57
CA PHE A 278 22.37 -15.82 -3.88
C PHE A 278 21.46 -14.64 -3.49
N THR A 279 22.04 -13.49 -3.12
CA THR A 279 21.26 -12.31 -2.72
C THR A 279 20.58 -11.68 -3.91
N SER A 280 21.26 -11.53 -5.04
CA SER A 280 20.65 -11.02 -6.27
C SER A 280 19.56 -11.96 -6.79
N ALA A 281 19.77 -13.29 -6.72
CA ALA A 281 18.76 -14.27 -7.08
C ALA A 281 17.53 -14.21 -6.16
N ALA A 282 17.71 -14.04 -4.84
CA ALA A 282 16.60 -13.89 -3.90
C ALA A 282 15.77 -12.63 -4.16
N VAL A 283 16.43 -11.50 -4.41
CA VAL A 283 15.75 -10.24 -4.78
C VAL A 283 14.99 -10.40 -6.09
N ALA A 284 15.60 -10.98 -7.13
CA ALA A 284 14.94 -11.22 -8.42
C ALA A 284 13.74 -12.17 -8.28
N TYR A 285 13.86 -13.24 -7.49
CA TYR A 285 12.76 -14.16 -7.20
C TYR A 285 11.57 -13.43 -6.54
N VAL A 286 11.85 -12.60 -5.53
CA VAL A 286 10.82 -11.84 -4.83
C VAL A 286 10.14 -10.84 -5.76
N ASP A 287 10.92 -10.03 -6.49
CA ASP A 287 10.39 -8.96 -7.35
C ASP A 287 9.66 -9.48 -8.59
N GLN A 288 10.19 -10.51 -9.25
CA GLN A 288 9.65 -10.99 -10.52
C GLN A 288 8.58 -12.07 -10.34
N THR A 289 8.58 -12.79 -9.21
CA THR A 289 7.68 -13.94 -9.00
C THR A 289 6.75 -13.72 -7.81
N VAL A 290 7.30 -13.55 -6.61
CA VAL A 290 6.48 -13.60 -5.38
C VAL A 290 5.54 -12.42 -5.27
N ARG A 291 6.03 -11.18 -5.44
CA ARG A 291 5.21 -9.97 -5.35
C ARG A 291 4.02 -9.99 -6.32
N PRO A 292 4.20 -10.31 -7.63
CA PRO A 292 3.09 -10.51 -8.55
C PRO A 292 2.10 -11.58 -8.08
N VAL A 293 2.59 -12.75 -7.64
CA VAL A 293 1.74 -13.86 -7.19
C VAL A 293 0.91 -13.46 -5.97
N VAL A 294 1.52 -12.83 -4.96
CA VAL A 294 0.83 -12.33 -3.77
C VAL A 294 -0.25 -11.33 -4.16
N ALA A 295 0.07 -10.37 -5.04
CA ALA A 295 -0.91 -9.38 -5.50
C ALA A 295 -2.07 -10.03 -6.27
N ILE A 296 -1.81 -11.03 -7.12
CA ILE A 296 -2.84 -11.83 -7.81
C ILE A 296 -3.71 -12.59 -6.80
N VAL A 297 -3.12 -13.24 -5.80
CA VAL A 297 -3.86 -13.96 -4.75
C VAL A 297 -4.78 -13.00 -3.98
N LEU A 298 -4.28 -11.82 -3.61
CA LEU A 298 -5.07 -10.81 -2.93
C LEU A 298 -6.21 -10.25 -3.79
N ILE A 299 -5.97 -10.06 -5.10
CA ILE A 299 -7.02 -9.71 -6.06
C ILE A 299 -8.01 -10.86 -6.19
N PHE A 300 -7.57 -12.11 -6.23
CA PHE A 300 -8.47 -13.26 -6.36
C PHE A 300 -9.43 -13.33 -5.17
N PHE A 301 -8.94 -13.11 -3.94
CA PHE A 301 -9.75 -13.12 -2.71
C PHE A 301 -10.30 -11.74 -2.31
N PHE A 302 -10.57 -10.86 -3.28
CA PHE A 302 -10.94 -9.45 -3.10
C PHE A 302 -12.06 -9.18 -2.06
N SER A 303 -13.00 -10.11 -1.85
CA SER A 303 -14.15 -9.89 -0.98
C SER A 303 -14.04 -10.48 0.41
N VAL A 304 -13.01 -11.29 0.69
CA VAL A 304 -12.91 -12.02 1.97
C VAL A 304 -12.79 -11.04 3.13
N GLN A 305 -11.90 -10.06 3.02
CA GLN A 305 -11.66 -9.07 4.07
C GLN A 305 -12.89 -8.20 4.36
N ILE A 306 -13.49 -7.58 3.33
CA ILE A 306 -14.70 -6.75 3.52
C ILE A 306 -15.87 -7.56 4.10
N THR A 307 -15.97 -8.85 3.78
CA THR A 307 -16.97 -9.76 4.35
C THR A 307 -16.74 -9.96 5.85
N LEU A 308 -15.51 -10.26 6.25
CA LEU A 308 -15.13 -10.44 7.66
C LEU A 308 -15.34 -9.17 8.47
N VAL A 309 -15.03 -8.00 7.89
CA VAL A 309 -15.22 -6.69 8.53
C VAL A 309 -16.70 -6.39 8.79
N LEU A 310 -17.57 -6.66 7.81
CA LEU A 310 -18.96 -6.21 7.84
C LEU A 310 -19.97 -7.20 8.44
N HIS A 311 -19.62 -8.49 8.56
CA HIS A 311 -20.63 -9.52 8.90
C HIS A 311 -20.28 -10.40 10.12
N ASN A 312 -19.13 -10.18 10.78
CA ASN A 312 -18.68 -10.99 11.94
C ASN A 312 -18.74 -12.50 11.68
N GLU A 313 -18.37 -12.91 10.48
CA GLU A 313 -18.45 -14.30 10.09
C GLU A 313 -17.13 -15.04 10.36
N THR A 314 -17.19 -16.37 10.30
CA THR A 314 -15.99 -17.19 10.30
C THR A 314 -15.32 -17.12 8.92
N LEU A 315 -14.00 -17.35 8.87
CA LEU A 315 -13.25 -17.37 7.61
C LEU A 315 -13.85 -18.33 6.57
N GLN A 316 -14.31 -19.51 7.02
CA GLN A 316 -14.97 -20.48 6.15
C GLN A 316 -16.22 -19.91 5.47
N LYS A 317 -17.07 -19.21 6.23
CA LYS A 317 -18.28 -18.58 5.67
C LYS A 317 -17.91 -17.43 4.74
N ALA A 318 -16.93 -16.61 5.10
CA ALA A 318 -16.44 -15.55 4.22
C ALA A 318 -15.93 -16.08 2.86
N LEU A 319 -15.29 -17.26 2.84
CA LEU A 319 -14.85 -17.93 1.61
C LEU A 319 -16.03 -18.50 0.81
N GLN A 320 -17.03 -19.09 1.46
CA GLN A 320 -18.25 -19.55 0.79
C GLN A 320 -18.98 -18.38 0.14
N GLU A 321 -19.09 -17.26 0.86
CA GLU A 321 -19.73 -16.05 0.36
C GLU A 321 -18.94 -15.38 -0.76
N HIS A 322 -17.61 -15.47 -0.71
CA HIS A 322 -16.75 -15.05 -1.81
C HIS A 322 -17.01 -15.88 -3.07
N ALA A 323 -17.09 -17.21 -2.94
CA ALA A 323 -17.40 -18.11 -4.06
C ALA A 323 -18.80 -17.83 -4.65
N ASP A 324 -19.81 -17.61 -3.80
CA ASP A 324 -21.16 -17.24 -4.22
C ASP A 324 -21.20 -15.88 -4.92
N LEU A 325 -20.44 -14.90 -4.42
CA LEU A 325 -20.34 -13.57 -5.01
C LEU A 325 -19.72 -13.62 -6.42
N ILE A 326 -18.62 -14.37 -6.58
CA ILE A 326 -18.03 -14.62 -7.91
C ILE A 326 -19.08 -15.29 -8.81
N ARG A 327 -19.66 -16.41 -8.37
CA ARG A 327 -20.62 -17.17 -9.19
C ARG A 327 -21.79 -16.34 -9.69
N THR A 328 -22.28 -15.41 -8.88
CA THR A 328 -23.49 -14.62 -9.18
C THR A 328 -23.23 -13.26 -9.82
N LYS A 329 -22.07 -12.64 -9.56
CA LYS A 329 -21.76 -11.25 -9.94
C LYS A 329 -20.37 -11.08 -10.57
N TRP A 330 -19.73 -12.15 -11.05
CA TRP A 330 -18.38 -12.10 -11.64
C TRP A 330 -18.21 -11.00 -12.70
N TYR A 331 -19.20 -10.81 -13.58
CA TYR A 331 -19.12 -9.83 -14.67
C TYR A 331 -18.97 -8.40 -14.13
N THR A 332 -19.78 -8.03 -13.14
CA THR A 332 -19.72 -6.71 -12.49
C THR A 332 -18.39 -6.50 -11.77
N ILE A 333 -17.88 -7.54 -11.11
CA ILE A 333 -16.61 -7.50 -10.37
C ILE A 333 -15.43 -7.39 -11.34
N LEU A 334 -15.45 -8.15 -12.43
CA LEU A 334 -14.42 -8.11 -13.47
C LEU A 334 -14.31 -6.71 -14.07
N TRP A 335 -15.44 -6.05 -14.36
CA TRP A 335 -15.43 -4.66 -14.83
C TRP A 335 -14.84 -3.69 -13.81
N TYR A 336 -15.16 -3.85 -12.52
CA TYR A 336 -14.53 -3.05 -11.48
C TYR A 336 -13.00 -3.24 -11.46
N LEU A 337 -12.54 -4.50 -11.51
CA LEU A 337 -11.10 -4.82 -11.52
C LEU A 337 -10.39 -4.25 -12.75
N ILE A 338 -11.00 -4.35 -13.93
CA ILE A 338 -10.46 -3.78 -15.17
C ILE A 338 -10.31 -2.26 -15.02
N VAL A 339 -11.38 -1.55 -14.67
CA VAL A 339 -11.36 -0.08 -14.55
C VAL A 339 -10.38 0.37 -13.46
N ALA A 340 -10.39 -0.29 -12.29
CA ALA A 340 -9.44 -0.03 -11.21
C ALA A 340 -7.99 -0.26 -11.65
N GLY A 341 -7.73 -1.35 -12.38
CA GLY A 341 -6.44 -1.68 -12.97
C GLY A 341 -5.95 -0.62 -13.94
N PHE A 342 -6.81 -0.15 -14.85
CA PHE A 342 -6.45 0.93 -15.79
C PHE A 342 -6.11 2.24 -15.08
N HIS A 343 -6.87 2.64 -14.05
CA HIS A 343 -6.54 3.83 -13.27
C HIS A 343 -5.21 3.68 -12.50
N ALA A 344 -4.99 2.52 -11.86
CA ALA A 344 -3.75 2.25 -11.15
C ALA A 344 -2.55 2.21 -12.09
N LEU A 345 -2.73 1.64 -13.29
CA LEU A 345 -1.71 1.62 -14.34
C LEU A 345 -1.41 3.02 -14.84
N ALA A 346 -2.43 3.84 -15.11
CA ALA A 346 -2.23 5.22 -15.56
C ALA A 346 -1.43 6.06 -14.55
N VAL A 347 -1.78 5.97 -13.26
CA VAL A 347 -1.04 6.70 -12.20
C VAL A 347 0.38 6.17 -12.04
N SER A 348 0.57 4.84 -12.12
CA SER A 348 1.90 4.24 -12.00
C SER A 348 2.79 4.58 -13.20
N TRP A 349 2.23 4.52 -14.41
CA TRP A 349 2.92 4.84 -15.66
C TRP A 349 3.31 6.31 -15.76
N LEU A 350 2.37 7.22 -15.46
CA LEU A 350 2.70 8.64 -15.36
C LEU A 350 3.76 8.89 -14.28
N GLY A 351 3.67 8.17 -13.16
CA GLY A 351 4.63 8.28 -12.07
C GLY A 351 6.04 7.89 -12.48
N GLN A 352 6.21 6.72 -13.10
CA GLN A 352 7.52 6.27 -13.59
C GLN A 352 8.06 7.22 -14.67
N ALA A 353 7.23 7.56 -15.66
CA ALA A 353 7.63 8.45 -16.74
C ALA A 353 8.13 9.81 -16.24
N VAL A 354 7.42 10.41 -15.27
CA VAL A 354 7.80 11.73 -14.71
C VAL A 354 8.99 11.62 -13.78
N LEU A 355 9.09 10.60 -12.94
CA LEU A 355 10.21 10.46 -12.01
C LEU A 355 11.53 10.10 -12.74
N GLU A 356 11.48 9.34 -13.82
CA GLU A 356 12.65 9.02 -14.65
C GLU A 356 13.22 10.24 -15.40
N CYS A 357 12.40 11.27 -15.68
CA CYS A 357 12.88 12.53 -16.26
C CYS A 357 13.90 13.25 -15.39
N TYR A 358 13.82 13.07 -14.06
CA TYR A 358 14.56 13.89 -13.12
C TYR A 358 15.57 13.02 -12.35
N PRO A 359 16.79 13.53 -12.09
CA PRO A 359 17.70 12.85 -11.18
C PRO A 359 17.05 12.63 -9.81
N ALA A 360 17.23 11.43 -9.25
CA ALA A 360 16.82 11.16 -7.87
C ALA A 360 17.43 12.21 -6.92
N GLY A 361 16.66 12.64 -5.92
CA GLY A 361 17.07 13.69 -4.99
C GLY A 361 17.02 15.13 -5.53
N SER A 362 16.70 15.36 -6.80
CA SER A 362 16.50 16.72 -7.32
C SER A 362 15.14 17.30 -6.89
N THR A 363 15.05 18.63 -6.68
CA THR A 363 13.81 19.33 -6.31
C THR A 363 12.57 18.89 -7.12
N PRO A 364 12.59 18.83 -8.46
CA PRO A 364 11.44 18.35 -9.24
C PRO A 364 11.10 16.89 -8.97
N TYR A 365 12.09 16.00 -8.79
CA TYR A 365 11.86 14.60 -8.42
C TYR A 365 11.09 14.51 -7.08
N LEU A 366 11.48 15.29 -6.08
CA LEU A 366 10.80 15.28 -4.77
C LEU A 366 9.37 15.78 -4.87
N LEU A 367 9.17 16.90 -5.57
CA LEU A 367 7.85 17.49 -5.77
C LEU A 367 6.92 16.50 -6.45
N TRP A 368 7.38 15.88 -7.54
CA TRP A 368 6.60 14.88 -8.26
C TRP A 368 6.37 13.62 -7.43
N SER A 369 7.36 13.15 -6.68
CA SER A 369 7.20 12.01 -5.76
C SER A 369 6.09 12.27 -4.73
N LEU A 370 6.05 13.48 -4.16
CA LEU A 370 5.00 13.88 -3.23
C LEU A 370 3.62 13.97 -3.92
N LEU A 371 3.52 14.66 -5.07
CA LEU A 371 2.28 14.80 -5.82
C LEU A 371 1.72 13.45 -6.28
N LEU A 372 2.58 12.55 -6.76
CA LEU A 372 2.20 11.20 -7.18
C LEU A 372 1.75 10.36 -5.98
N SER A 373 2.37 10.54 -4.81
CA SER A 373 1.94 9.86 -3.58
C SER A 373 0.57 10.33 -3.13
N LEU A 374 0.27 11.63 -3.23
CA LEU A 374 -1.06 12.19 -3.01
C LEU A 374 -2.07 11.66 -4.04
N ALA A 375 -1.70 11.61 -5.32
CA ALA A 375 -2.55 11.07 -6.38
C ALA A 375 -2.91 9.59 -6.11
N LYS A 376 -1.92 8.77 -5.71
CA LYS A 376 -2.14 7.38 -5.31
C LYS A 376 -3.07 7.27 -4.09
N ALA A 377 -2.93 8.14 -3.10
CA ALA A 377 -3.82 8.16 -1.93
C ALA A 377 -5.27 8.51 -2.29
N VAL A 378 -5.48 9.52 -3.14
CA VAL A 378 -6.81 9.90 -3.65
C VAL A 378 -7.42 8.78 -4.48
N LEU A 379 -6.65 8.20 -5.40
CA LEU A 379 -7.10 7.07 -6.22
C LEU A 379 -7.43 5.86 -5.33
N GLY A 380 -6.58 5.52 -4.37
CA GLY A 380 -6.83 4.43 -3.43
C GLY A 380 -8.12 4.63 -2.62
N ALA A 381 -8.36 5.85 -2.11
CA ALA A 381 -9.61 6.20 -1.43
C ALA A 381 -10.84 6.03 -2.33
N TRP A 382 -10.72 6.47 -3.58
CA TRP A 382 -11.79 6.38 -4.56
C TRP A 382 -12.10 4.92 -4.95
N LEU A 383 -11.06 4.12 -5.21
CA LEU A 383 -11.24 2.69 -5.49
C LEU A 383 -11.83 1.95 -4.29
N LEU A 384 -11.34 2.21 -3.07
CA LEU A 384 -11.87 1.61 -1.85
C LEU A 384 -13.35 1.94 -1.63
N THR A 385 -13.73 3.21 -1.73
CA THR A 385 -15.13 3.62 -1.55
C THR A 385 -16.03 3.05 -2.66
N THR A 386 -15.55 3.03 -3.90
CA THR A 386 -16.24 2.38 -5.02
C THR A 386 -16.43 0.88 -4.76
N TRP A 387 -15.41 0.20 -4.25
CA TRP A 387 -15.47 -1.21 -3.89
C TRP A 387 -16.52 -1.47 -2.80
N VAL A 388 -16.58 -0.65 -1.75
CA VAL A 388 -17.60 -0.80 -0.70
C VAL A 388 -19.02 -0.58 -1.25
N CYS A 389 -19.22 0.40 -2.14
CA CYS A 389 -20.50 0.63 -2.82
C CYS A 389 -20.92 -0.59 -3.68
N LEU A 390 -19.99 -1.09 -4.50
CA LEU A 390 -20.21 -2.22 -5.38
C LEU A 390 -20.54 -3.49 -4.57
N TYR A 391 -19.73 -3.80 -3.57
CA TYR A 391 -19.89 -4.96 -2.70
C TYR A 391 -21.26 -4.99 -2.03
N ARG A 392 -21.71 -3.84 -1.51
CA ARG A 392 -23.04 -3.69 -0.91
C ARG A 392 -24.15 -4.00 -1.91
N ASN A 393 -24.05 -3.49 -3.14
CA ASN A 393 -25.08 -3.70 -4.17
C ASN A 393 -25.08 -5.13 -4.73
N CYS A 394 -23.92 -5.78 -4.81
CA CYS A 394 -23.81 -7.15 -5.30
C CYS A 394 -24.35 -8.20 -4.32
N ARG A 395 -24.52 -7.83 -3.04
CA ARG A 395 -24.99 -8.73 -1.99
C ARG A 395 -26.52 -8.85 -1.94
N ARG A 396 -26.98 -10.04 -1.54
CA ARG A 396 -28.38 -10.27 -1.14
C ARG A 396 -28.65 -9.56 0.20
N PRO A 397 -29.82 -8.95 0.40
CA PRO A 397 -30.17 -8.28 1.66
C PRO A 397 -30.14 -9.30 2.81
N ARG A 398 -29.21 -9.11 3.75
CA ARG A 398 -29.14 -9.84 5.04
C ARG A 398 -29.18 -8.83 6.19
N LYS A 399 -29.28 -9.33 7.43
CA LYS A 399 -29.13 -8.52 8.65
C LYS A 399 -27.73 -7.92 8.71
N GLU A 400 -27.64 -6.77 8.08
CA GLU A 400 -26.50 -5.89 8.00
C GLU A 400 -26.36 -5.19 9.39
N ILE A 401 -25.14 -5.06 9.93
CA ILE A 401 -24.92 -4.59 11.33
C ILE A 401 -25.66 -3.28 11.60
N ARG A 402 -26.37 -3.16 12.74
CA ARG A 402 -26.83 -1.87 13.28
C ARG A 402 -25.62 -1.18 13.91
N VAL A 403 -25.14 -0.11 13.27
CA VAL A 403 -24.05 0.75 13.77
C VAL A 403 -24.56 1.56 14.94
#